data_AF-A0A5Y6F015-F1
#
_entry.id   AF-A0A5Y6F015-F1
#
_cell.length_a   1.000
_cell.length_b   1.000
_cell.length_c   1.000
_cell.angle_alpha   90.00
_cell.angle_beta   90.00
_cell.angle_gamma   90.00
#
_symmetry.space_group_name_H-M   'P 1'
#
loop_
_entity.id
_entity.type
_entity.pdbx_description
1 polymer ?
#
loop_
_entity_poly.entity_id
_entity_poly.type
_entity_poly.pdbx_seq_one_letter_code
_entity_poly.pdbx_strand_id
1 'polypeptide(L)'
;DQFERLCLSFSGGKDSTVMLHLVAEEVRKRQRKFSILFIDWEVQYNATLTHVAAMRERYSGCTGQFYRNYMVRLKRQREEWGLI
;
A
#
# COMPACT_ATOMS: atom_id res chain seq x y z
N ASP A 1 -15.15 -12.06 -8.01
CA ASP A 1 -16.26 -11.25 -7.46
C ASP A 1 -16.84 -11.73 -6.13
N GLN A 2 -16.18 -12.65 -5.42
CA GLN A 2 -16.71 -13.20 -4.15
C GLN A 2 -16.45 -12.31 -2.93
N PHE A 3 -15.52 -11.36 -3.01
CA PHE A 3 -15.17 -10.47 -1.91
C PHE A 3 -15.55 -9.03 -2.25
N GLU A 4 -16.22 -8.36 -1.31
CA GLU A 4 -16.61 -6.96 -1.43
C GLU A 4 -15.38 -6.03 -1.40
N ARG A 5 -14.45 -6.30 -0.48
CA ARG A 5 -13.22 -5.52 -0.28
C ARG A 5 -12.00 -6.28 -0.75
N LEU A 6 -11.21 -5.62 -1.60
CA LEU A 6 -9.94 -6.13 -2.10
C LEU A 6 -8.80 -5.31 -1.49
N CYS A 7 -7.76 -5.98 -1.02
CA CYS A 7 -6.56 -5.35 -0.49
C CYS A 7 -5.34 -5.98 -1.14
N LEU A 8 -4.46 -5.16 -1.71
CA LEU A 8 -3.20 -5.60 -2.28
C LEU A 8 -2.06 -5.27 -1.30
N SER A 9 -1.32 -6.29 -0.88
CA SER A 9 -0.05 -6.09 -0.20
C SER A 9 0.99 -5.62 -1.22
N PHE A 10 1.51 -4.41 -1.02
CA PHE A 10 2.46 -3.76 -1.90
C PHE A 10 3.75 -3.49 -1.11
N SER A 11 4.88 -4.01 -1.60
CA SER A 11 6.18 -3.88 -0.93
C SER A 11 7.06 -2.76 -1.50
N GLY A 12 6.68 -2.20 -2.65
CA GLY A 12 7.55 -1.34 -3.45
C GLY A 12 8.62 -2.10 -4.26
N GLY A 13 8.69 -3.43 -4.15
CA GLY A 13 9.55 -4.26 -4.99
C GLY A 13 8.98 -4.52 -6.38
N LYS A 14 9.83 -5.05 -7.27
CA LYS A 14 9.51 -5.30 -8.70
C LYS A 14 8.24 -6.15 -8.88
N ASP A 15 8.14 -7.27 -8.18
CA ASP A 15 7.07 -8.25 -8.38
C ASP A 15 5.73 -7.69 -7.91
N SER A 16 5.73 -7.03 -6.75
CA SER A 16 4.54 -6.35 -6.23
C SER A 16 4.12 -5.14 -7.06
N THR A 17 5.06 -4.53 -7.81
CA THR A 17 4.76 -3.44 -8.74
C THR A 17 4.07 -3.97 -9.99
N VAL A 18 4.55 -5.08 -10.56
CA VAL A 18 3.87 -5.77 -11.65
C VAL A 18 2.46 -6.19 -11.23
N MET A 19 2.31 -6.76 -10.02
CA MET A 19 1.01 -7.13 -9.50
C MET A 19 0.08 -5.92 -9.35
N LEU A 20 0.58 -4.78 -8.87
CA LEU A 20 -0.18 -3.54 -8.78
C LEU A 20 -0.67 -3.06 -10.16
N HIS A 21 0.16 -3.13 -11.19
CA HIS A 21 -0.23 -2.79 -12.56
C HIS A 21 -1.37 -3.68 -13.05
N LEU A 22 -1.24 -5.00 -12.89
CA LEU A 22 -2.23 -5.97 -13.33
C LEU A 22 -3.56 -5.80 -12.60
N VAL A 23 -3.52 -5.65 -11.27
CA VAL A 23 -4.72 -5.41 -10.45
C VAL A 23 -5.39 -4.10 -10.86
N ALA A 24 -4.62 -3.02 -11.04
CA ALA A 24 -5.16 -1.72 -11.42
C ALA A 24 -5.79 -1.72 -12.82
N GLU A 25 -5.29 -2.54 -13.75
CA GLU A 25 -5.93 -2.73 -15.05
C GLU A 25 -7.26 -3.47 -14.89
N GLU A 26 -7.26 -4.56 -14.13
CA GLU A 26 -8.44 -5.41 -13.95
C GLU A 26 -9.56 -4.72 -13.17
N VAL A 27 -9.24 -3.98 -12.12
CA VAL A 27 -10.27 -3.26 -11.33
C VAL A 27 -10.91 -2.13 -12.13
N ARG A 28 -10.18 -1.50 -13.07
CA ARG A 28 -10.76 -0.47 -13.97
C ARG A 28 -11.76 -1.08 -14.93
N LYS A 29 -11.45 -2.24 -15.53
CA LYS A 29 -12.37 -2.98 -16.41
C LYS A 29 -13.69 -3.32 -15.70
N ARG A 30 -13.59 -3.67 -14.41
CA ARG A 30 -14.75 -4.03 -13.56
C ARG A 30 -15.40 -2.83 -12.85
N GLN A 31 -14.88 -1.62 -13.04
CA GLN A 31 -15.31 -0.40 -12.32
C GLN A 31 -15.31 -0.55 -10.79
N ARG A 32 -14.33 -1.27 -10.25
CA ARG A 32 -14.13 -1.48 -8.81
C ARG A 32 -12.93 -0.69 -8.30
N LYS A 33 -12.85 -0.55 -6.97
CA LYS A 33 -11.69 -0.02 -6.27
C LYS A 33 -11.08 -1.09 -5.35
N PHE A 34 -9.80 -0.95 -5.05
CA PHE A 34 -9.08 -1.81 -4.11
C PHE A 34 -8.21 -0.96 -3.18
N SER A 35 -7.95 -1.46 -1.98
CA SER A 35 -7.04 -0.84 -1.02
C SER A 35 -5.62 -1.35 -1.20
N ILE A 36 -4.64 -0.58 -0.75
CA ILE A 36 -3.23 -0.97 -0.73
C ILE A 36 -2.76 -1.03 0.72
N LEU A 37 -2.06 -2.10 1.06
CA LEU A 37 -1.31 -2.25 2.30
C LEU A 37 0.18 -2.12 1.99
N PHE A 38 0.84 -1.14 2.58
CA PHE A 38 2.29 -0.96 2.49
C PHE A 38 2.87 -0.89 3.89
N ILE A 39 3.72 -1.85 4.23
CA ILE A 39 4.38 -1.92 5.55
C ILE A 39 5.72 -1.20 5.45
N ASP A 40 5.80 -0.04 6.10
CA ASP A 40 7.04 0.71 6.24
C ASP A 40 7.86 0.12 7.41
N TRP A 41 8.99 -0.51 7.09
CA TRP A 41 9.88 -1.13 8.07
C TRP A 41 10.95 -0.16 8.61
N GLU A 42 10.85 1.15 8.32
CA GLU A 42 11.75 2.23 8.77
C GLU A 42 13.21 2.16 8.33
N VAL A 43 13.66 1.04 7.78
CA VAL A 43 14.99 0.85 7.15
C VAL A 43 14.84 0.75 5.63
N GLN A 44 13.82 1.39 5.06
CA GLN A 44 13.54 1.31 3.63
C GLN A 44 14.32 2.38 2.87
N TYR A 45 14.95 2.00 1.76
CA TYR A 45 15.67 2.93 0.91
C TYR A 45 14.75 4.05 0.40
N ASN A 46 15.26 5.29 0.37
CA ASN A 46 14.53 6.44 -0.16
C ASN A 46 13.98 6.18 -1.57
N ALA A 47 14.74 5.49 -2.42
CA ALA A 47 14.29 5.11 -3.76
C ALA A 47 12.99 4.27 -3.73
N THR A 48 12.84 3.35 -2.78
CA THR A 48 11.62 2.56 -2.64
C THR A 48 10.47 3.41 -2.12
N LEU A 49 10.70 4.32 -1.18
CA LEU A 49 9.67 5.25 -0.70
C LEU A 49 9.18 6.17 -1.83
N THR A 50 10.10 6.71 -2.64
CA THR A 50 9.77 7.52 -3.82
C THR A 50 8.95 6.72 -4.83
N HIS A 51 9.35 5.47 -5.11
CA HIS A 51 8.61 4.59 -6.01
C HIS A 51 7.20 4.30 -5.51
N VAL A 52 7.05 4.00 -4.22
CA VAL A 52 5.75 3.73 -3.60
C VAL A 52 4.85 4.95 -3.66
N ALA A 53 5.39 6.15 -3.39
CA ALA A 53 4.65 7.41 -3.53
C ALA A 53 4.20 7.65 -4.97
N ALA A 54 5.08 7.43 -5.96
CA ALA A 54 4.75 7.55 -7.37
C ALA A 54 3.66 6.57 -7.81
N MET A 55 3.71 5.32 -7.33
CA MET A 55 2.68 4.31 -7.61
C MET A 55 1.34 4.65 -6.96
N ARG A 56 1.35 5.15 -5.73
CA ARG A 56 0.14 5.63 -5.06
C ARG A 56 -0.54 6.75 -5.85
N GLU A 57 0.24 7.73 -6.32
CA GLU A 57 -0.29 8.83 -7.12
C GLU A 57 -0.86 8.34 -8.46
N ARG A 58 -0.08 7.53 -9.17
CA ARG A 58 -0.47 6.98 -10.49
C ARG A 58 -1.79 6.21 -10.47
N TYR A 59 -2.10 5.53 -9.36
CA TYR A 59 -3.27 4.67 -9.23
C TYR A 59 -4.37 5.23 -8.33
N SER A 60 -4.26 6.48 -7.88
CA SER A 60 -5.21 7.17 -6.99
C SER A 60 -6.67 7.07 -7.46
N GLY A 61 -6.92 7.11 -8.78
CA GLY A 61 -8.26 7.02 -9.36
C GLY A 61 -8.96 5.66 -9.17
N CYS A 62 -8.21 4.56 -9.02
CA CYS A 62 -8.76 3.21 -8.84
C CYS A 62 -8.41 2.58 -7.48
N THR A 63 -7.66 3.27 -6.64
CA THR A 63 -7.33 2.83 -5.28
C THR A 63 -8.21 3.52 -4.25
N GLY A 64 -8.56 2.80 -3.18
CA GLY A 64 -9.25 3.31 -2.00
C GLY A 64 -8.27 3.68 -0.89
N GLN A 65 -8.31 2.92 0.21
CA GLN A 65 -7.45 3.17 1.38
C GLN A 65 -6.00 2.77 1.11
N PHE A 66 -5.05 3.59 1.58
CA PHE A 66 -3.62 3.29 1.56
C PHE A 66 -3.11 3.13 2.99
N TYR A 67 -2.97 1.89 3.45
CA TYR A 67 -2.52 1.56 4.80
C TYR A 67 -0.99 1.61 4.87
N ARG A 68 -0.43 2.80 5.14
CA ARG A 68 1.00 3.03 5.41
C ARG A 68 1.32 3.24 6.88
N ASN A 69 0.50 4.05 7.55
CA ASN A 69 0.82 4.59 8.88
C ASN A 69 0.65 3.59 10.02
N TYR A 70 0.37 2.31 9.74
CA TYR A 70 0.11 1.32 10.78
C TYR A 70 1.34 1.12 11.68
N MET A 71 2.54 1.01 11.09
CA MET A 71 3.78 0.83 11.86
C MET A 71 4.21 2.10 12.61
N VAL A 72 4.19 3.27 11.95
CA VAL A 72 4.53 4.56 12.62
C VAL A 72 3.60 4.84 13.79
N ARG A 73 2.29 4.58 13.64
CA ARG A 73 1.31 4.72 14.72
C ARG A 73 1.55 3.71 15.83
N LEU A 74 1.87 2.46 15.51
CA LEU A 74 2.21 1.44 16.49
C LEU A 74 3.49 1.76 17.25
N LYS A 75 4.51 2.31 16.58
CA LYS A 75 5.75 2.74 17.23
C LYS A 75 5.50 3.86 18.20
N ARG A 76 4.78 4.91 17.78
CA ARG A 76 4.38 6.00 18.67
C ARG A 76 3.53 5.51 19.86
N GLN A 77 2.60 4.59 19.64
CA GLN A 77 1.83 3.97 20.73
C GLN A 77 2.71 3.15 21.67
N ARG A 78 3.69 2.40 21.14
CA ARG A 78 4.60 1.60 21.94
C ARG A 78 5.58 2.48 22.74
N GLU A 79 6.02 3.62 22.20
CA GLU A 79 6.76 4.65 22.94
C GLU A 79 5.89 5.26 24.06
N GLU A 80 4.64 5.64 23.75
CA GLU A 80 3.67 6.14 24.73
C GLU A 80 3.39 5.11 25.85
N TRP A 81 3.50 3.82 25.55
CA TRP A 81 3.25 2.71 26.49
C TRP A 81 4.53 2.17 27.15
N GLY A 82 5.71 2.74 26.84
CA GLY A 82 7.00 2.30 27.36
C GLY A 82 7.40 0.86 26.97
N LEU A 83 6.91 0.37 25.83
CA LEU A 83 7.17 -0.99 25.31
C LEU A 83 8.39 -1.06 24.37
N ILE A 84 8.99 0.09 24.06
CA ILE A 84 10.27 0.31 23.37
C ILE A 84 10.81 1.67 23.80
#